data_AF-A0A7I0J4H2-F1
#
_entry.id   AF-A0A7I0J4H2-F1
#
_cell.length_a   1.000
_cell.length_b   1.000
_cell.length_c   1.000
_cell.angle_alpha   90.00
_cell.angle_beta   90.00
_cell.angle_gamma   90.00
#
_symmetry.space_group_name_H-M   'P 1'
#
loop_
_entity.id
_entity.type
_entity.pdbx_description
1 polymer ?
#
loop_
_entity_poly.entity_id
_entity_poly.type
_entity_poly.pdbx_seq_one_letter_code
_entity_poly.pdbx_strand_id
1 'polypeptide(L)'
;IRCDALRCVSAGRETNFVLTHACMLTGMEPETTEAWKAGLRTLSAAPNFYAKLSGLGTFVHRNDPELIAYIVDNAIEILGSDRLMFGSNFPIEK
;
A
#
# COMPACT_ATOMS: atom_id res chain seq x y z
N ILE A 1 -6.16 3.06 -8.15
CA ILE A 1 -7.10 2.69 -7.06
C ILE A 1 -8.43 3.38 -7.34
N ARG A 2 -9.36 2.71 -8.03
CA ARG A 2 -10.67 3.29 -8.41
C ARG A 2 -11.70 3.01 -7.31
N CYS A 3 -12.75 3.83 -7.28
CA CYS A 3 -13.83 3.97 -6.28
C CYS A 3 -14.43 2.70 -5.63
N ASP A 4 -14.17 1.51 -6.16
CA ASP A 4 -14.79 0.25 -5.71
C ASP A 4 -14.19 -0.28 -4.41
N ALA A 5 -12.89 -0.07 -4.19
CA ALA A 5 -12.23 -0.47 -2.94
C ALA A 5 -12.79 0.31 -1.73
N LEU A 6 -13.06 1.62 -1.91
CA LEU A 6 -13.61 2.47 -0.85
C LEU A 6 -15.02 2.02 -0.44
N ARG A 7 -15.86 1.62 -1.40
CA ARG A 7 -17.22 1.13 -1.14
C ARG A 7 -17.21 -0.17 -0.34
N CYS A 8 -16.31 -1.10 -0.65
CA CYS A 8 -16.20 -2.36 0.09
C CYS A 8 -15.74 -2.12 1.53
N VAL A 9 -14.72 -1.29 1.74
CA VAL A 9 -14.20 -0.97 3.07
C VAL A 9 -15.25 -0.25 3.94
N SER A 10 -16.05 0.62 3.32
CA SER A 10 -17.09 1.40 4.02
C SER A 10 -18.36 0.61 4.34
N ALA A 11 -18.61 -0.52 3.67
CA ALA A 11 -19.85 -1.28 3.79
C ALA A 11 -19.87 -2.28 4.96
N GLY A 12 -18.73 -2.60 5.57
CA GLY A 12 -18.64 -3.59 6.66
C GLY A 12 -17.75 -3.13 7.80
N ARG A 13 -18.34 -2.52 8.84
CA ARG A 13 -17.59 -2.05 10.03
C ARG A 13 -17.03 -3.18 10.90
N GLU A 14 -17.48 -4.41 10.70
CA GLU A 14 -17.05 -5.58 11.48
C GLU A 14 -15.87 -6.35 10.85
N THR A 15 -15.57 -6.09 9.57
CA THR A 15 -14.52 -6.83 8.84
C THR A 15 -13.32 -5.93 8.58
N ASN A 16 -12.13 -6.43 8.93
CA ASN A 16 -10.87 -5.78 8.60
C ASN A 16 -10.51 -6.01 7.13
N PHE A 17 -10.12 -4.96 6.42
CA PHE A 17 -9.67 -5.02 5.04
C PHE A 17 -8.15 -4.83 4.98
N VAL A 18 -7.46 -5.81 4.41
CA VAL A 18 -6.02 -5.75 4.17
C VAL A 18 -5.79 -5.51 2.69
N LEU A 19 -5.21 -4.35 2.37
CA LEU A 19 -4.74 -4.08 1.01
C LEU A 19 -3.37 -4.72 0.79
N THR A 20 -3.25 -5.53 -0.25
CA THR A 20 -1.98 -6.16 -0.61
C THR A 20 -1.06 -5.19 -1.36
N HIS A 21 0.24 -5.44 -1.24
CA HIS A 21 1.31 -4.75 -1.95
C HIS A 21 1.35 -3.23 -1.85
N ALA A 22 0.91 -2.68 -0.71
CA ALA A 22 0.90 -1.24 -0.46
C ALA A 22 0.37 -0.42 -1.66
N CYS A 23 -0.81 -0.76 -2.19
CA CYS A 23 -1.41 -0.07 -3.34
C CYS A 23 -0.68 -0.23 -4.70
N MET A 24 0.39 -1.02 -4.78
CA MET A 24 1.20 -1.28 -5.98
C MET A 24 1.72 0.02 -6.62
N LEU A 25 2.76 0.62 -6.02
CA LEU A 25 3.43 1.78 -6.64
C LEU A 25 4.02 1.34 -8.00
N THR A 26 3.43 1.85 -9.09
CA THR A 26 3.72 1.37 -10.46
C THR A 26 4.89 2.09 -11.12
N GLY A 27 5.42 3.14 -10.49
CA GLY A 27 6.52 3.95 -11.03
C GLY A 27 6.90 5.08 -10.08
N MET A 28 8.09 5.64 -10.29
CA MET A 28 8.68 6.69 -9.45
C MET A 28 8.48 8.11 -10.00
N GLU A 29 7.79 8.25 -11.13
CA GLU A 29 7.46 9.58 -11.67
C GLU A 29 6.61 10.37 -10.65
N PRO A 30 6.85 11.69 -10.49
CA PRO A 30 6.19 12.52 -9.47
C PRO A 30 4.67 12.36 -9.46
N GLU A 31 4.02 12.39 -10.62
CA GLU A 31 2.58 12.27 -10.75
C GLU A 31 2.07 10.90 -10.27
N THR A 32 2.85 9.84 -10.52
CA THR A 32 2.51 8.47 -10.11
C THR A 32 2.63 8.32 -8.60
N THR A 33 3.72 8.82 -8.02
CA THR A 33 3.94 8.76 -6.56
C THR A 33 2.90 9.58 -5.79
N GLU A 34 2.54 10.77 -6.27
CA GLU A 34 1.53 11.60 -5.60
C GLU A 34 0.11 11.02 -5.73
N ALA A 35 -0.25 10.45 -6.89
CA ALA A 35 -1.52 9.75 -7.05
C ALA A 35 -1.63 8.54 -6.11
N TRP A 36 -0.52 7.81 -5.92
CA TRP A 36 -0.44 6.70 -4.98
C TRP A 36 -0.62 7.17 -3.53
N LYS A 37 0.10 8.19 -3.08
CA LYS A 37 -0.05 8.76 -1.73
C LYS A 37 -1.46 9.30 -1.48
N ALA A 38 -2.06 9.97 -2.46
CA ALA A 38 -3.45 10.46 -2.36
C ALA A 38 -4.44 9.29 -2.18
N GLY A 39 -4.24 8.19 -2.90
CA GLY A 39 -5.02 6.96 -2.73
C GLY A 39 -4.89 6.40 -1.31
N LEU A 40 -3.66 6.31 -0.78
CA LEU A 40 -3.42 5.85 0.60
C LEU A 40 -4.08 6.75 1.65
N ARG A 41 -3.99 8.07 1.52
CA ARG A 41 -4.65 9.03 2.42
C ARG A 41 -6.17 8.92 2.37
N THR A 42 -6.73 8.62 1.21
CA THR A 42 -8.18 8.41 1.08
C THR A 42 -8.61 7.13 1.81
N LEU A 43 -7.83 6.06 1.72
CA LEU A 43 -8.11 4.79 2.38
C LEU A 43 -7.84 4.82 3.89
N SER A 44 -6.88 5.63 4.34
CA SER A 44 -6.52 5.76 5.77
C SER A 44 -7.66 6.30 6.62
N ALA A 45 -8.60 7.03 6.02
CA ALA A 45 -9.81 7.51 6.70
C ALA A 45 -10.71 6.38 7.22
N ALA A 46 -10.58 5.15 6.70
CA ALA A 46 -11.36 4.01 7.15
C ALA A 46 -10.69 3.32 8.37
N PRO A 47 -11.39 3.20 9.52
CA PRO A 47 -10.79 2.67 10.75
C PRO A 47 -10.46 1.17 10.68
N ASN A 48 -11.07 0.43 9.75
CA ASN A 48 -10.88 -1.02 9.50
C ASN A 48 -9.93 -1.31 8.33
N PHE A 49 -9.18 -0.31 7.85
CA PHE A 49 -8.21 -0.46 6.76
C PHE A 49 -6.79 -0.70 7.28
N TYR A 50 -6.14 -1.71 6.69
CA TYR A 50 -4.76 -2.13 6.93
C TYR A 50 -4.05 -2.34 5.59
N ALA A 51 -2.72 -2.27 5.57
CA ALA A 51 -1.93 -2.52 4.37
C ALA A 51 -0.78 -3.49 4.62
N LYS A 52 -0.51 -4.34 3.62
CA LYS A 52 0.58 -5.32 3.64
C LYS A 52 1.75 -4.84 2.78
N LEU A 53 2.89 -4.60 3.42
CA LEU A 53 4.18 -4.30 2.81
C LEU A 53 4.76 -5.60 2.24
N SER A 54 4.58 -5.82 0.94
CA SER A 54 4.94 -7.05 0.24
C SER A 54 5.00 -6.78 -1.26
N GLY A 55 5.79 -7.50 -2.06
CA GLY A 55 5.76 -7.30 -3.51
C GLY A 55 6.23 -5.91 -3.97
N LEU A 56 7.06 -5.22 -3.17
CA LEU A 56 7.45 -3.83 -3.39
C LEU A 56 8.40 -3.69 -4.60
N GLY A 57 9.12 -4.76 -4.96
CA GLY A 57 10.00 -4.79 -6.14
C GLY A 57 9.29 -5.16 -7.45
N THR A 58 7.99 -5.47 -7.43
CA THR A 58 7.29 -6.14 -8.55
C THR A 58 7.39 -5.37 -9.87
N PHE A 59 7.25 -4.04 -9.85
CA PHE A 59 7.25 -3.22 -11.08
C PHE A 59 8.64 -2.86 -11.59
N VAL A 60 9.65 -2.92 -10.72
CA VAL A 60 11.06 -2.69 -11.10
C VAL A 60 11.82 -4.00 -11.31
N HIS A 61 11.16 -5.15 -11.12
CA HIS A 61 11.72 -6.49 -11.23
C HIS A 61 13.03 -6.69 -10.47
N ARG A 62 13.20 -5.99 -9.34
CA ARG A 62 14.37 -6.08 -8.47
C ARG A 62 14.03 -5.70 -7.04
N ASN A 63 14.79 -6.24 -6.10
CA ASN A 63 14.81 -5.76 -4.72
C ASN A 63 15.71 -4.52 -4.62
N ASP A 64 15.07 -3.34 -4.60
CA ASP A 64 15.74 -2.03 -4.55
C ASP A 64 15.57 -1.42 -3.16
N PRO A 65 16.65 -1.32 -2.35
CA PRO A 65 16.56 -0.79 -0.99
C PRO A 65 16.02 0.64 -0.91
N GLU A 66 16.35 1.50 -1.89
CA GLU A 66 15.92 2.90 -1.89
C GLU A 66 14.42 3.01 -2.18
N LEU A 67 13.93 2.23 -3.14
CA LEU A 67 12.50 2.13 -3.44
C LEU A 67 11.71 1.58 -2.24
N ILE A 68 12.23 0.53 -1.61
CA ILE A 68 11.59 -0.09 -0.44
C ILE A 68 11.52 0.90 0.71
N ALA A 69 12.63 1.59 1.03
CA ALA A 69 12.65 2.62 2.05
C ALA A 69 11.62 3.72 1.73
N TYR A 70 11.61 4.23 0.50
CA TYR A 70 10.64 5.25 0.07
C TYR A 70 9.18 4.82 0.30
N ILE A 71 8.82 3.59 -0.11
CA ILE A 71 7.46 3.08 0.05
C ILE A 71 7.12 2.91 1.53
N VAL A 72 8.04 2.33 2.31
CA VAL A 72 7.82 2.06 3.74
C VAL A 72 7.67 3.36 4.53
N ASP A 73 8.55 4.33 4.31
CA ASP A 73 8.52 5.61 5.03
C ASP A 73 7.22 6.37 4.76
N ASN A 74 6.81 6.47 3.49
CA ASN A 74 5.55 7.13 3.14
C ASN A 74 4.32 6.35 3.65
N ALA A 75 4.35 5.02 3.63
CA ALA A 75 3.27 4.21 4.17
C ALA A 75 3.13 4.38 5.68
N ILE A 76 4.25 4.44 6.42
CA ILE A 76 4.27 4.71 7.86
C ILE A 76 3.73 6.11 8.14
N GLU A 77 4.17 7.12 7.39
CA GLU A 77 3.71 8.51 7.57
C GLU A 77 2.19 8.64 7.34
N ILE A 78 1.65 7.96 6.33
CA ILE A 78 0.25 8.11 5.93
C ILE A 78 -0.71 7.21 6.74
N LEU A 79 -0.32 5.97 7.02
CA LEU A 79 -1.18 4.97 7.65
C LEU A 79 -0.90 4.76 9.14
N GLY A 80 0.31 5.10 9.60
CA GLY A 80 0.79 4.72 10.92
C GLY A 80 1.22 3.24 10.97
N SER A 81 2.21 2.94 11.81
CA SER A 81 2.78 1.59 11.94
C SER A 81 1.77 0.52 12.37
N ASP A 82 0.76 0.89 13.16
CA ASP A 82 -0.25 -0.03 13.69
C ASP A 82 -1.15 -0.64 12.60
N ARG A 83 -1.14 -0.04 11.39
CA ARG A 83 -1.93 -0.49 10.25
C ARG A 83 -1.12 -1.24 9.20
N LEU A 84 0.18 -1.46 9.45
CA LEU A 84 1.10 -2.07 8.51
C LEU A 84 1.52 -3.46 8.95
N MET A 85 1.58 -4.37 7.99
CA MET A 85 2.05 -5.73 8.20
C MET A 85 3.04 -6.13 7.11
N PHE A 86 4.08 -6.88 7.47
CA PHE A 86 5.04 -7.41 6.51
C PHE A 86 4.52 -8.69 5.83
N GLY A 87 4.90 -8.89 4.57
CA GLY A 87 4.88 -10.21 3.96
C GLY A 87 5.87 -10.35 2.82
N SER A 88 6.48 -11.53 2.71
CA SER A 88 7.59 -11.75 1.76
C SER A 88 7.17 -11.73 0.29
N ASN A 89 5.92 -12.04 -0.03
CA ASN A 89 5.48 -12.32 -1.42
C ASN A 89 6.32 -13.41 -2.13
N PHE A 90 6.93 -14.30 -1.35
CA PHE A 90 7.60 -15.49 -1.86
C PHE A 90 6.60 -16.46 -2.51
N PRO A 91 6.93 -17.14 -3.63
CA PRO A 91 8.22 -17.13 -4.35
C PRO A 91 8.31 -16.12 -5.51
N ILE A 92 7.39 -15.15 -5.59
CA ILE A 92 7.29 -14.24 -6.74
C ILE A 92 8.37 -13.14 -6.67
N GLU A 93 8.63 -12.60 -5.47
CA GLU A 93 9.77 -11.72 -5.22
C GLU A 93 11.08 -12.50 -5.36
N LYS A 94 11.98 -12.00 -6.21
CA LYS A 94 13.32 -12.56 -6.49
C LYS A 94 14.39 -11.49 -6.30
#